data_AF-A0A6I7NPF9-F1
#
_entry.id   AF-A0A6I7NPF9-F1
#
_cell.length_a   1.000
_cell.length_b   1.000
_cell.length_c   1.000
_cell.angle_alpha   90.00
_cell.angle_beta   90.00
_cell.angle_gamma   90.00
#
_symmetry.space_group_name_H-M   'P 1'
#
loop_
_entity.id
_entity.type
_entity.pdbx_description
1 polymer ?
#
loop_
_entity_poly.entity_id
_entity_poly.type
_entity_poly.pdbx_seq_one_letter_code
_entity_poly.pdbx_strand_id
1 'polypeptide(L)'
;MKLAQHWLLILLTPALLLVMNLSQANFIHSADQSDADNKQILTVGDTYGGGIVAYIFQPGDPGYVEGEVHGLIVTPEDQGRAEWGCLKFNPVNNTSMELGTGMANTIAIVEFHDTHFDDYYGSRKQCRYNNGTVAAKVARELELNGYTDWYLPSKDELNILFSNRELIGGFSEADYWSSSEGSGSWSAWFRRFYGTGHQGHGHKDMNHMVRAIRTF
;
A
#
# COMPACT_ATOMS: atom_id res chain seq x y z
N MET A 1 -68.00 48.56 -51.03
CA MET A 1 -67.61 47.24 -51.59
C MET A 1 -67.47 46.29 -50.40
N LYS A 2 -68.52 45.59 -49.95
CA LYS A 2 -69.08 44.30 -50.40
C LYS A 2 -68.09 43.10 -50.34
N LEU A 3 -68.50 42.11 -49.51
CA LEU A 3 -68.19 40.66 -49.45
C LEU A 3 -66.92 40.29 -48.61
N ALA A 4 -66.97 39.64 -47.44
CA ALA A 4 -67.53 38.31 -47.01
C ALA A 4 -66.76 37.14 -47.69
N GLN A 5 -66.26 36.06 -47.07
CA GLN A 5 -66.65 35.10 -46.00
C GLN A 5 -65.37 34.37 -45.47
N HIS A 6 -65.19 34.04 -44.17
CA HIS A 6 -65.50 32.77 -43.43
C HIS A 6 -65.02 31.47 -44.14
N TRP A 7 -64.33 30.49 -43.54
CA TRP A 7 -64.64 29.57 -42.40
C TRP A 7 -63.31 28.89 -41.91
N LEU A 8 -63.00 28.58 -40.64
CA LEU A 8 -63.59 27.79 -39.53
C LEU A 8 -63.05 26.35 -39.42
N LEU A 9 -62.52 26.00 -38.22
CA LEU A 9 -62.67 24.77 -37.39
C LEU A 9 -61.39 24.53 -36.57
N ILE A 10 -61.26 24.89 -35.28
CA ILE A 10 -61.84 24.31 -34.03
C ILE A 10 -61.56 22.78 -33.91
N LEU A 11 -61.13 22.11 -32.83
CA LEU A 11 -61.31 22.14 -31.35
C LEU A 11 -60.14 21.28 -30.74
N LEU A 12 -59.77 21.23 -29.45
CA LEU A 12 -60.54 21.07 -28.21
C LEU A 12 -59.68 21.47 -26.99
N THR A 13 -60.29 22.25 -26.10
CA THR A 13 -59.96 22.45 -24.67
C THR A 13 -60.43 21.22 -23.83
N PRO A 14 -60.53 21.25 -22.48
CA PRO A 14 -59.89 22.04 -21.41
C PRO A 14 -59.33 21.12 -20.29
N ALA A 15 -58.66 21.64 -19.26
CA ALA A 15 -59.16 21.73 -17.87
C ALA A 15 -58.06 21.14 -16.96
N LEU A 16 -57.77 21.58 -15.74
CA LEU A 16 -58.30 22.58 -14.83
C LEU A 16 -57.19 22.74 -13.76
N LEU A 17 -56.83 23.97 -13.36
CA LEU A 17 -57.03 24.57 -12.01
C LEU A 17 -56.19 23.95 -10.85
N LEU A 18 -55.69 24.66 -9.85
CA LEU A 18 -55.92 26.00 -9.27
C LEU A 18 -54.65 26.26 -8.41
N VAL A 19 -53.92 27.37 -8.56
CA VAL A 19 -53.94 28.59 -7.70
C VAL A 19 -53.07 28.49 -6.44
N MET A 20 -52.01 29.32 -6.37
CA MET A 20 -51.82 30.54 -5.54
C MET A 20 -51.70 30.24 -4.03
N ASN A 21 -50.97 30.96 -3.18
CA ASN A 21 -50.17 32.16 -3.25
C ASN A 21 -49.31 32.22 -1.95
N LEU A 22 -48.19 32.92 -2.04
CA LEU A 22 -47.46 33.70 -1.01
C LEU A 22 -47.86 33.58 0.49
N SER A 23 -46.87 33.38 1.36
CA SER A 23 -46.68 34.25 2.54
C SER A 23 -45.23 34.22 3.06
N GLN A 24 -44.72 35.36 3.50
CA GLN A 24 -43.42 35.50 4.18
C GLN A 24 -43.51 35.12 5.68
N ALA A 25 -42.30 34.91 6.24
CA ALA A 25 -41.89 35.02 7.65
C ALA A 25 -41.85 33.72 8.49
N ASN A 26 -40.65 33.29 8.87
CA ASN A 26 -40.15 33.37 10.25
C ASN A 26 -38.70 32.88 10.40
N PHE A 27 -37.94 33.63 11.19
CA PHE A 27 -36.58 33.33 11.64
C PHE A 27 -36.54 32.02 12.44
N ILE A 28 -35.57 31.15 12.14
CA ILE A 28 -34.89 30.35 13.16
C ILE A 28 -33.39 30.48 12.93
N HIS A 29 -32.73 31.05 13.93
CA HIS A 29 -31.29 31.03 14.11
C HIS A 29 -30.89 29.58 14.39
N SER A 30 -30.32 28.89 13.40
CA SER A 30 -29.49 27.71 13.63
C SER A 30 -28.08 28.17 13.34
N ALA A 31 -27.28 28.32 14.40
CA ALA A 31 -25.84 28.31 14.27
C ALA A 31 -25.46 27.08 13.45
N ASP A 32 -24.77 27.27 12.34
CA ASP A 32 -24.08 26.21 11.64
C ASP A 32 -22.82 25.88 12.46
N GLN A 33 -23.02 25.13 13.55
CA GLN A 33 -22.03 24.15 14.01
C GLN A 33 -22.36 22.90 13.19
N SER A 34 -21.55 22.50 12.22
CA SER A 34 -20.20 21.99 12.45
C SER A 34 -19.37 21.90 11.16
N ASP A 35 -18.46 22.85 10.95
CA ASP A 35 -17.19 22.61 10.24
C ASP A 35 -16.07 22.32 11.27
N ALA A 36 -16.42 21.55 12.30
CA ALA A 36 -15.44 20.95 13.19
C ALA A 36 -14.94 19.66 12.52
N ASP A 37 -13.84 19.81 11.80
CA ASP A 37 -12.80 18.78 11.64
C ASP A 37 -13.35 17.37 11.37
N ASN A 38 -13.75 17.10 10.12
CA ASN A 38 -13.85 15.73 9.65
C ASN A 38 -12.43 15.16 9.47
N LYS A 39 -11.67 15.06 10.57
CA LYS A 39 -10.41 14.33 10.63
C LYS A 39 -10.75 12.87 10.40
N GLN A 40 -10.57 12.41 9.17
CA GLN A 40 -10.75 11.01 8.82
C GLN A 40 -9.92 10.17 9.79
N ILE A 41 -10.59 9.38 10.62
CA ILE A 41 -9.93 8.43 11.51
C ILE A 41 -9.40 7.32 10.62
N LEU A 42 -8.09 7.28 10.45
CA LEU A 42 -7.43 6.29 9.63
C LEU A 42 -7.35 4.96 10.38
N THR A 43 -7.77 3.88 9.74
CA THR A 43 -7.81 2.52 10.31
C THR A 43 -7.14 1.51 9.38
N VAL A 44 -6.75 0.35 9.93
CA VAL A 44 -6.14 -0.73 9.15
C VAL A 44 -7.12 -1.26 8.11
N GLY A 45 -6.68 -1.38 6.86
CA GLY A 45 -7.49 -1.75 5.70
C GLY A 45 -7.97 -0.56 4.86
N ASP A 46 -7.84 0.68 5.37
CA ASP A 46 -8.21 1.87 4.59
C ASP A 46 -7.25 2.09 3.42
N THR A 47 -7.78 2.55 2.28
CA THR A 47 -6.94 3.02 1.17
C THR A 47 -6.39 4.40 1.50
N TYR A 48 -5.07 4.53 1.61
CA TYR A 48 -4.41 5.77 2.00
C TYR A 48 -2.96 5.80 1.49
N GLY A 49 -2.49 7.01 1.14
CA GLY A 49 -1.09 7.24 0.75
C GLY A 49 -0.58 6.32 -0.36
N GLY A 50 -1.43 6.01 -1.35
CA GLY A 50 -1.10 5.17 -2.50
C GLY A 50 -1.17 3.66 -2.26
N GLY A 51 -1.56 3.22 -1.07
CA GLY A 51 -1.72 1.80 -0.75
C GLY A 51 -2.83 1.55 0.26
N ILE A 52 -2.64 0.54 1.09
CA ILE A 52 -3.56 0.13 2.15
C ILE A 52 -2.88 0.30 3.50
N VAL A 53 -3.56 0.89 4.48
CA VAL A 53 -3.02 1.02 5.84
C VAL A 53 -2.87 -0.37 6.44
N ALA A 54 -1.63 -0.76 6.72
CA ALA A 54 -1.31 -2.04 7.31
C ALA A 54 -1.21 -1.99 8.83
N TYR A 55 -0.85 -0.83 9.37
CA TYR A 55 -0.65 -0.64 10.80
C TYR A 55 -0.61 0.85 11.17
N ILE A 56 -1.14 1.19 12.34
CA ILE A 56 -1.02 2.53 12.95
C ILE A 56 -0.09 2.39 14.16
N PHE A 57 0.96 3.19 14.21
CA PHE A 57 1.94 3.15 15.29
C PHE A 57 1.31 3.47 16.64
N GLN A 58 1.74 2.73 17.66
CA GLN A 58 1.30 2.84 19.04
C GLN A 58 2.41 3.41 19.93
N PRO A 59 2.09 3.96 21.12
CA PRO A 59 3.11 4.39 22.08
C PRO A 59 4.16 3.29 22.32
N GLY A 60 5.42 3.62 22.02
CA GLY A 60 6.55 2.69 22.12
C GLY A 60 7.07 2.17 20.78
N ASP A 61 6.30 2.29 19.70
CA ASP A 61 6.77 1.94 18.37
C ASP A 61 7.78 2.99 17.86
N PRO A 62 8.84 2.57 17.14
CA PRO A 62 9.70 3.49 16.41
C PRO A 62 8.88 4.32 15.42
N GLY A 63 8.94 5.65 15.53
CA GLY A 63 8.18 6.58 14.69
C GLY A 63 6.82 6.99 15.26
N TYR A 64 6.42 6.50 16.43
CA TYR A 64 5.25 7.05 17.13
C TYR A 64 5.52 8.49 17.61
N VAL A 65 4.56 9.38 17.38
CA VAL A 65 4.57 10.76 17.86
C VAL A 65 3.20 11.06 18.50
N GLU A 66 3.21 11.56 19.74
CA GLU A 66 1.97 11.85 20.47
C GLU A 66 1.14 12.94 19.78
N GLY A 67 -0.13 12.64 19.48
CA GLY A 67 -1.05 13.55 18.79
C GLY A 67 -1.03 13.46 17.25
N GLU A 68 -0.05 12.75 16.67
CA GLU A 68 0.07 12.52 15.23
C GLU A 68 -0.35 11.09 14.85
N VAL A 69 -0.64 10.86 13.57
CA VAL A 69 -0.99 9.53 13.05
C VAL A 69 0.09 9.13 12.06
N HIS A 70 0.90 8.16 12.47
CA HIS A 70 1.93 7.54 11.66
C HIS A 70 1.70 6.03 11.57
N GLY A 71 2.30 5.40 10.58
CA GLY A 71 2.18 3.96 10.44
C GLY A 71 2.81 3.37 9.20
N LEU A 72 2.33 2.19 8.84
CA LEU A 72 2.75 1.45 7.67
C LEU A 72 1.62 1.42 6.64
N ILE A 73 1.97 1.73 5.39
CA ILE A 73 1.15 1.49 4.21
C ILE A 73 1.77 0.33 3.44
N VAL A 74 0.96 -0.62 2.99
CA VAL A 74 1.37 -1.71 2.12
C VAL A 74 0.82 -1.50 0.72
N THR A 75 1.58 -1.94 -0.28
CA THR A 75 1.13 -2.04 -1.67
C THR A 75 -0.23 -2.77 -1.76
N PRO A 76 -1.15 -2.39 -2.67
CA PRO A 76 -2.44 -3.08 -2.83
C PRO A 76 -2.33 -4.52 -3.39
N GLU A 77 -1.26 -4.81 -4.13
CA GLU A 77 -1.01 -6.11 -4.77
C GLU A 77 0.45 -6.55 -4.60
N ASP A 78 0.72 -7.82 -4.87
CA ASP A 78 2.08 -8.38 -4.82
C ASP A 78 2.94 -7.87 -5.98
N GLN A 79 4.22 -7.60 -5.73
CA GLN A 79 5.17 -7.03 -6.69
C GLN A 79 5.94 -8.13 -7.46
N GLY A 80 5.33 -9.31 -7.57
CA GLY A 80 5.94 -10.49 -8.17
C GLY A 80 6.89 -11.24 -7.24
N ARG A 81 7.66 -12.16 -7.82
CA ARG A 81 8.63 -13.01 -7.11
C ARG A 81 10.04 -12.60 -7.43
N ALA A 82 10.89 -12.62 -6.42
CA ALA A 82 12.31 -12.35 -6.56
C ALA A 82 13.14 -13.20 -5.58
N GLU A 83 14.41 -13.35 -5.90
CA GLU A 83 15.44 -13.81 -4.98
C GLU A 83 15.69 -12.75 -3.91
N TRP A 84 16.09 -13.14 -2.71
CA TRP A 84 16.50 -12.18 -1.69
C TRP A 84 17.84 -11.53 -2.07
N GLY A 85 18.72 -12.29 -2.71
CA GLY A 85 20.01 -11.83 -3.16
C GLY A 85 21.01 -12.97 -3.32
N CYS A 86 22.30 -12.64 -3.34
CA CYS A 86 23.33 -13.63 -3.61
C CYS A 86 23.44 -14.71 -2.52
N LEU A 87 23.39 -15.99 -2.91
CA LEU A 87 23.62 -17.14 -2.05
C LEU A 87 25.12 -17.42 -1.86
N LYS A 88 25.53 -17.75 -0.62
CA LYS A 88 26.89 -18.25 -0.27
C LYS A 88 28.03 -17.28 -0.63
N PHE A 89 27.74 -15.99 -0.64
CA PHE A 89 28.75 -14.92 -0.73
C PHE A 89 29.03 -14.34 0.66
N ASN A 90 29.43 -13.07 0.77
CA ASN A 90 29.46 -12.37 2.05
C ASN A 90 28.03 -12.08 2.53
N PRO A 91 27.75 -12.15 3.83
CA PRO A 91 26.51 -11.60 4.36
C PRO A 91 26.49 -10.08 4.20
N VAL A 92 25.30 -9.49 4.10
CA VAL A 92 25.10 -8.04 4.15
C VAL A 92 25.50 -7.53 5.54
N ASN A 93 25.21 -8.31 6.60
CA ASN A 93 25.53 -8.08 8.02
C ASN A 93 25.05 -6.73 8.59
N ASN A 94 24.26 -5.98 7.84
CA ASN A 94 23.76 -4.66 8.17
C ASN A 94 22.23 -4.61 8.04
N THR A 95 21.58 -5.66 8.55
CA THR A 95 20.11 -5.71 8.61
C THR A 95 19.64 -6.07 10.01
N SER A 96 18.48 -5.55 10.41
CA SER A 96 17.78 -5.88 11.65
C SER A 96 16.43 -6.54 11.37
N MET A 97 15.85 -7.17 12.39
CA MET A 97 14.51 -7.77 12.34
C MET A 97 13.40 -6.80 12.77
N GLU A 98 13.77 -5.74 13.48
CA GLU A 98 12.84 -4.91 14.26
C GLU A 98 11.92 -4.05 13.39
N LEU A 99 10.81 -3.60 13.99
CA LEU A 99 9.92 -2.59 13.42
C LEU A 99 10.69 -1.29 13.10
N GLY A 100 10.43 -0.68 11.95
CA GLY A 100 11.08 0.56 11.52
C GLY A 100 12.42 0.36 10.82
N THR A 101 12.89 -0.88 10.67
CA THR A 101 14.21 -1.16 10.06
C THR A 101 14.14 -1.56 8.58
N GLY A 102 12.95 -1.83 8.03
CA GLY A 102 12.81 -2.34 6.67
C GLY A 102 13.42 -1.44 5.59
N MET A 103 13.28 -0.11 5.73
CA MET A 103 13.89 0.84 4.79
C MET A 103 15.43 0.77 4.83
N ALA A 104 16.02 0.85 6.02
CA ALA A 104 17.48 0.80 6.18
C ALA A 104 18.05 -0.54 5.68
N ASN A 105 17.37 -1.65 5.99
CA ASN A 105 17.70 -2.98 5.49
C ASN A 105 17.64 -3.02 3.95
N THR A 106 16.57 -2.50 3.36
CA THR A 106 16.35 -2.48 1.90
C THR A 106 17.48 -1.72 1.20
N ILE A 107 17.86 -0.56 1.74
CA ILE A 107 18.99 0.23 1.23
C ILE A 107 20.29 -0.57 1.31
N ALA A 108 20.60 -1.18 2.46
CA ALA A 108 21.82 -1.96 2.65
C ALA A 108 21.90 -3.16 1.70
N ILE A 109 20.79 -3.86 1.46
CA ILE A 109 20.74 -4.98 0.52
C ILE A 109 20.99 -4.49 -0.91
N VAL A 110 20.36 -3.39 -1.33
CA VAL A 110 20.57 -2.83 -2.68
C VAL A 110 22.02 -2.39 -2.86
N GLU A 111 22.55 -1.62 -1.92
CA GLU A 111 23.93 -1.14 -1.95
C GLU A 111 24.94 -2.30 -1.99
N PHE A 112 24.70 -3.37 -1.22
CA PHE A 112 25.53 -4.57 -1.26
C PHE A 112 25.61 -5.16 -2.67
N HIS A 113 24.47 -5.29 -3.37
CA HIS A 113 24.43 -5.85 -4.71
C HIS A 113 24.99 -4.90 -5.78
N ASP A 114 24.83 -3.59 -5.59
CA ASP A 114 25.36 -2.57 -6.50
C ASP A 114 26.89 -2.43 -6.39
N THR A 115 27.48 -2.67 -5.21
CA THR A 115 28.89 -2.35 -4.93
C THR A 115 29.83 -3.56 -4.89
N HIS A 116 29.32 -4.75 -4.61
CA HIS A 116 30.15 -5.96 -4.48
C HIS A 116 30.23 -6.78 -5.77
N PHE A 117 29.53 -6.34 -6.81
CA PHE A 117 29.46 -7.07 -8.06
C PHE A 117 29.64 -6.17 -9.27
N ASP A 118 30.33 -6.66 -10.31
CA ASP A 118 30.55 -5.88 -11.55
C ASP A 118 29.24 -5.67 -12.33
N ASP A 119 28.38 -6.70 -12.32
CA ASP A 119 27.08 -6.71 -13.00
C ASP A 119 26.21 -7.81 -12.37
N TYR A 120 25.65 -7.55 -11.18
CA TYR A 120 24.80 -8.53 -10.49
C TYR A 120 23.50 -8.80 -11.25
N TYR A 121 22.88 -7.75 -11.78
CA TYR A 121 21.55 -7.79 -12.38
C TYR A 121 21.57 -8.34 -13.81
N GLY A 122 22.66 -8.15 -14.55
CA GLY A 122 22.83 -8.62 -15.92
C GLY A 122 23.69 -9.87 -16.08
N SER A 123 24.48 -10.27 -15.06
CA SER A 123 25.41 -11.40 -15.19
C SER A 123 25.47 -12.32 -13.96
N ARG A 124 25.47 -13.64 -14.21
CA ARG A 124 25.61 -14.68 -13.16
C ARG A 124 27.07 -14.98 -12.77
N LYS A 125 28.02 -14.14 -13.20
CA LYS A 125 29.45 -14.52 -13.20
C LYS A 125 30.03 -14.67 -11.79
N GLN A 126 29.55 -13.86 -10.86
CA GLN A 126 30.10 -13.79 -9.50
C GLN A 126 29.17 -14.46 -8.48
N CYS A 127 27.86 -14.51 -8.74
CA CYS A 127 26.90 -15.25 -7.94
C CYS A 127 26.37 -16.48 -8.71
N ARG A 128 26.91 -17.67 -8.42
CA ARG A 128 26.72 -18.88 -9.26
C ARG A 128 25.26 -19.36 -9.39
N TYR A 129 24.37 -18.99 -8.47
CA TYR A 129 23.02 -19.54 -8.35
C TYR A 129 21.90 -18.49 -8.40
N ASN A 130 22.18 -17.29 -8.93
CA ASN A 130 21.17 -16.23 -8.98
C ASN A 130 20.49 -16.10 -10.35
N ASN A 131 19.28 -15.51 -10.35
CA ASN A 131 18.54 -15.14 -11.55
C ASN A 131 18.62 -13.63 -11.88
N GLY A 132 19.39 -12.87 -11.10
CA GLY A 132 19.60 -11.43 -11.28
C GLY A 132 18.57 -10.56 -10.56
N THR A 133 17.54 -11.14 -9.93
CA THR A 133 16.57 -10.38 -9.15
C THR A 133 17.04 -10.16 -7.72
N VAL A 134 16.59 -9.08 -7.10
CA VAL A 134 16.79 -8.78 -5.67
C VAL A 134 15.48 -8.20 -5.14
N ALA A 135 14.83 -8.87 -4.19
CA ALA A 135 13.54 -8.46 -3.64
C ALA A 135 13.56 -7.01 -3.10
N ALA A 136 14.65 -6.63 -2.43
CA ALA A 136 14.86 -5.27 -1.97
C ALA A 136 14.95 -4.24 -3.12
N LYS A 137 15.60 -4.61 -4.24
CA LYS A 137 15.69 -3.76 -5.44
C LYS A 137 14.32 -3.58 -6.09
N VAL A 138 13.55 -4.67 -6.22
CA VAL A 138 12.16 -4.63 -6.73
C VAL A 138 11.31 -3.65 -5.93
N ALA A 139 11.38 -3.71 -4.59
CA ALA A 139 10.64 -2.77 -3.75
C ALA A 139 11.19 -1.33 -3.85
N ARG A 140 12.52 -1.15 -3.87
CA ARG A 140 13.17 0.16 -3.85
C ARG A 140 12.98 0.96 -5.14
N GLU A 141 12.88 0.29 -6.28
CA GLU A 141 12.67 0.90 -7.59
C GLU A 141 11.18 1.04 -7.96
N LEU A 142 10.28 0.58 -7.08
CA LEU A 142 8.85 0.68 -7.30
C LEU A 142 8.40 2.14 -7.29
N GLU A 143 7.76 2.55 -8.39
CA GLU A 143 6.91 3.74 -8.45
C GLU A 143 5.46 3.29 -8.55
N LEU A 144 4.69 3.55 -7.49
CA LEU A 144 3.29 3.13 -7.43
C LEU A 144 2.44 4.23 -6.84
N ASN A 145 1.36 4.57 -7.55
CA ASN A 145 0.36 5.57 -7.14
C ASN A 145 0.98 6.93 -6.74
N GLY A 146 2.07 7.33 -7.41
CA GLY A 146 2.77 8.59 -7.17
C GLY A 146 3.82 8.56 -6.05
N TYR A 147 4.13 7.39 -5.49
CA TYR A 147 5.11 7.21 -4.42
C TYR A 147 6.29 6.35 -4.86
N THR A 148 7.49 6.71 -4.41
CA THR A 148 8.79 6.10 -4.78
C THR A 148 9.64 5.71 -3.57
N ASP A 149 9.05 5.76 -2.37
CA ASP A 149 9.65 5.48 -1.06
C ASP A 149 9.25 4.09 -0.53
N TRP A 150 8.85 3.20 -1.44
CA TRP A 150 8.54 1.81 -1.13
C TRP A 150 9.81 1.02 -0.78
N TYR A 151 9.67 0.09 0.15
CA TYR A 151 10.76 -0.76 0.61
C TYR A 151 10.26 -2.16 1.01
N LEU A 152 11.18 -3.12 1.10
CA LEU A 152 10.89 -4.48 1.53
C LEU A 152 10.77 -4.50 3.06
N PRO A 153 9.68 -5.02 3.65
CA PRO A 153 9.46 -4.97 5.10
C PRO A 153 10.51 -5.78 5.85
N SER A 154 10.91 -5.34 7.05
CA SER A 154 11.65 -6.16 8.00
C SER A 154 10.84 -7.39 8.43
N LYS A 155 11.48 -8.33 9.11
CA LYS A 155 10.82 -9.54 9.62
C LYS A 155 9.61 -9.21 10.48
N ASP A 156 9.72 -8.22 11.38
CA ASP A 156 8.64 -7.87 12.30
C ASP A 156 7.56 -7.04 11.59
N GLU A 157 7.92 -6.16 10.67
CA GLU A 157 6.97 -5.46 9.78
C GLU A 157 6.17 -6.45 8.92
N LEU A 158 6.81 -7.47 8.36
CA LEU A 158 6.13 -8.51 7.59
C LEU A 158 5.19 -9.36 8.46
N ASN A 159 5.54 -9.57 9.74
CA ASN A 159 4.65 -10.24 10.70
C ASN A 159 3.42 -9.39 11.04
N ILE A 160 3.55 -8.07 11.08
CA ILE A 160 2.41 -7.15 11.19
C ILE A 160 1.49 -7.29 9.97
N LEU A 161 2.05 -7.31 8.75
CA LEU A 161 1.26 -7.54 7.54
C LEU A 161 0.48 -8.86 7.61
N PHE A 162 1.15 -9.95 8.02
CA PHE A 162 0.49 -11.24 8.17
C PHE A 162 -0.65 -11.22 9.19
N SER A 163 -0.48 -10.49 10.30
CA SER A 163 -1.48 -10.40 11.37
C SER A 163 -2.73 -9.64 10.91
N ASN A 164 -2.56 -8.65 10.04
CA ASN A 164 -3.64 -7.83 9.49
C ASN A 164 -4.08 -8.24 8.07
N ARG A 165 -3.60 -9.39 7.57
CA ARG A 165 -3.73 -9.78 6.15
C ARG A 165 -5.17 -9.88 5.64
N GLU A 166 -6.14 -10.20 6.51
CA GLU A 166 -7.55 -10.30 6.13
C GLU A 166 -8.16 -8.92 5.86
N LEU A 167 -7.72 -7.90 6.60
CA LEU A 167 -8.16 -6.50 6.41
C LEU A 167 -7.43 -5.85 5.23
N ILE A 168 -6.16 -6.20 5.03
CA ILE A 168 -5.34 -5.68 3.94
C ILE A 168 -5.74 -6.31 2.59
N GLY A 169 -5.95 -7.62 2.56
CA GLY A 169 -6.26 -8.36 1.33
C GLY A 169 -5.10 -8.42 0.32
N GLY A 170 -5.39 -8.99 -0.85
CA GLY A 170 -4.46 -8.98 -2.00
C GLY A 170 -3.22 -9.87 -1.86
N PHE A 171 -3.09 -10.69 -0.82
CA PHE A 171 -1.98 -11.62 -0.66
C PHE A 171 -2.23 -12.94 -1.41
N SER A 172 -1.25 -13.38 -2.19
CA SER A 172 -1.17 -14.76 -2.67
C SER A 172 -0.84 -15.74 -1.55
N GLU A 173 -1.32 -16.99 -1.66
CA GLU A 173 -0.88 -18.10 -0.80
C GLU A 173 0.57 -18.50 -1.15
N ALA A 174 1.53 -17.79 -0.55
CA ALA A 174 2.96 -17.98 -0.81
C ALA A 174 3.82 -17.70 0.42
N ASP A 175 5.12 -17.97 0.30
CA ASP A 175 6.14 -17.43 1.19
C ASP A 175 6.57 -16.04 0.68
N TYR A 176 6.78 -15.09 1.59
CA TYR A 176 7.10 -13.69 1.33
C TYR A 176 8.44 -13.34 1.96
N TRP A 177 9.30 -12.67 1.19
CA TRP A 177 10.56 -12.19 1.74
C TRP A 177 10.35 -11.03 2.71
N SER A 178 11.14 -11.04 3.78
CA SER A 178 11.45 -9.83 4.53
C SER A 178 12.83 -9.32 4.12
N SER A 179 13.16 -8.07 4.46
CA SER A 179 14.48 -7.47 4.30
C SER A 179 15.47 -7.90 5.40
N SER A 180 15.09 -8.80 6.29
CA SER A 180 15.96 -9.22 7.40
C SER A 180 16.80 -10.41 6.98
N GLU A 181 18.11 -10.25 7.02
CA GLU A 181 19.06 -11.33 6.77
C GLU A 181 18.95 -12.40 7.87
N GLY A 182 19.10 -13.66 7.49
CA GLY A 182 19.17 -14.78 8.42
C GLY A 182 20.59 -14.93 8.99
N SER A 183 20.84 -16.05 9.66
CA SER A 183 22.20 -16.36 10.10
C SER A 183 23.06 -16.83 8.92
N GLY A 184 24.30 -16.36 8.90
CA GLY A 184 25.27 -16.69 7.85
C GLY A 184 24.94 -16.06 6.50
N SER A 185 25.67 -16.47 5.47
CA SER A 185 25.57 -15.82 4.15
C SER A 185 24.60 -16.45 3.17
N TRP A 186 23.84 -17.47 3.60
CA TRP A 186 22.97 -18.24 2.72
C TRP A 186 21.49 -18.01 2.95
N SER A 187 21.07 -17.39 4.06
CA SER A 187 19.66 -17.35 4.43
C SER A 187 19.10 -15.95 4.69
N ALA A 188 17.79 -15.81 4.50
CA ALA A 188 17.02 -14.63 4.82
C ALA A 188 15.67 -15.03 5.42
N TRP A 189 15.05 -14.13 6.18
CA TRP A 189 13.77 -14.41 6.82
C TRP A 189 12.62 -14.26 5.84
N PHE A 190 11.71 -15.25 5.86
CA PHE A 190 10.44 -15.21 5.15
C PHE A 190 9.28 -15.44 6.11
N ARG A 191 8.09 -15.01 5.68
CA ARG A 191 6.82 -15.34 6.32
C ARG A 191 5.90 -16.02 5.32
N ARG A 192 5.27 -17.10 5.75
CA ARG A 192 4.24 -17.79 5.00
C ARG A 192 2.90 -17.09 5.14
N PHE A 193 2.19 -16.84 4.03
CA PHE A 193 0.86 -16.22 4.00
C PHE A 193 -0.27 -17.23 3.72
N TYR A 194 -0.06 -18.48 4.11
CA TYR A 194 -1.06 -19.55 4.07
C TYR A 194 -0.95 -20.46 5.29
N GLY A 195 -2.02 -21.21 5.58
CA GLY A 195 -2.09 -22.08 6.75
C GLY A 195 -1.84 -21.33 8.06
N THR A 196 -0.99 -21.88 8.94
CA THR A 196 -0.66 -21.28 10.24
C THR A 196 0.32 -20.10 10.16
N GLY A 197 0.81 -19.76 8.96
CA GLY A 197 1.73 -18.66 8.77
C GLY A 197 3.11 -18.89 9.38
N HIS A 198 3.72 -20.04 9.15
CA HIS A 198 5.09 -20.32 9.59
C HIS A 198 6.06 -19.17 9.23
N GLN A 199 6.93 -18.80 10.18
CA GLN A 199 8.05 -17.90 9.96
C GLN A 199 9.35 -18.68 10.07
N GLY A 200 10.25 -18.47 9.11
CA GLY A 200 11.54 -19.14 9.11
C GLY A 200 12.52 -18.46 8.18
N HIS A 201 13.62 -19.14 7.91
CA HIS A 201 14.64 -18.69 6.98
C HIS A 201 14.69 -19.59 5.73
N GLY A 202 14.82 -18.97 4.57
CA GLY A 202 14.94 -19.63 3.27
C GLY A 202 16.30 -19.31 2.66
N HIS A 203 16.69 -20.05 1.63
CA HIS A 203 17.91 -19.73 0.91
C HIS A 203 17.72 -18.46 0.09
N LYS A 204 18.72 -17.59 0.03
CA LYS A 204 18.61 -16.28 -0.63
C LYS A 204 18.34 -16.33 -2.13
N ASP A 205 18.67 -17.45 -2.78
CA ASP A 205 18.37 -17.73 -4.20
C ASP A 205 16.98 -18.36 -4.42
N MET A 206 16.16 -18.52 -3.37
CA MET A 206 14.76 -18.90 -3.55
C MET A 206 13.91 -17.72 -4.00
N ASN A 207 12.95 -18.00 -4.88
CA ASN A 207 12.01 -17.00 -5.37
C ASN A 207 10.77 -16.96 -4.47
N HIS A 208 10.69 -15.93 -3.61
CA HIS A 208 9.53 -15.66 -2.75
C HIS A 208 8.85 -14.36 -3.16
N MET A 209 7.61 -14.20 -2.70
CA MET A 209 6.78 -13.06 -3.06
C MET A 209 7.34 -11.76 -2.44
N VAL A 210 7.23 -10.67 -3.18
CA VAL A 210 7.59 -9.33 -2.74
C VAL A 210 6.31 -8.56 -2.46
N ARG A 211 6.13 -8.10 -1.22
CA ARG A 211 5.10 -7.12 -0.86
C ARG A 211 5.79 -5.92 -0.26
N ALA A 212 5.75 -4.78 -0.95
CA ALA A 212 6.43 -3.58 -0.50
C ALA A 212 5.55 -2.78 0.46
N ILE A 213 6.20 -2.09 1.40
CA ILE A 213 5.58 -1.15 2.35
C ILE A 213 6.25 0.21 2.27
N ARG A 214 5.62 1.22 2.84
CA ARG A 214 6.18 2.55 3.11
C ARG A 214 5.68 3.06 4.47
N THR A 215 6.41 3.99 5.06
CA THR A 215 6.01 4.70 6.28
C THR A 215 5.34 6.02 5.95
N PHE A 216 4.38 6.45 6.76
CA PHE A 216 3.76 7.77 6.69
C PHE A 216 3.65 8.38 8.09
#